data_AF-A0A379S8V5-F1
#
_entry.id   AF-A0A379S8V5-F1
#
_cell.length_a   1.000
_cell.length_b   1.000
_cell.length_c   1.000
_cell.angle_alpha   90.00
_cell.angle_beta   90.00
_cell.angle_gamma   90.00
#
_symmetry.space_group_name_H-M   'P 1'
#
loop_
_entity.id
_entity.type
_entity.pdbx_description
1 polymer ?
#
loop_
_entity_poly.entity_id
_entity_poly.type
_entity_poly.pdbx_seq_one_letter_code
_entity_poly.pdbx_strand_id
1 'polypeptide(L)' 'MPHFIAECTENIREQADLPGLFSKVNDALAATGIFPMGGIRSRAHLAGHLADG' A
#
# COMPACT_ATOMS: atom_id res chain seq x y z
N MET A 1 7.69 12.98 4.41
CA MET A 1 6.26 12.60 4.35
C MET A 1 6.16 11.38 3.46
N PRO A 2 6.23 10.15 4.03
CA PRO A 2 6.30 8.94 3.21
C PRO A 2 4.97 8.69 2.50
N HIS A 3 5.09 8.40 1.20
CA HIS A 3 3.98 8.01 0.35
C HIS A 3 4.21 6.57 -0.11
N PHE A 4 3.33 5.67 0.31
CA PHE A 4 3.29 4.30 -0.17
C PHE A 4 2.25 4.18 -1.29
N ILE A 5 2.66 3.65 -2.43
CA ILE A 5 1.82 3.48 -3.61
C ILE A 5 1.87 2.00 -3.98
N ALA A 6 0.71 1.33 -3.97
CA ALA A 6 0.56 -0.02 -4.47
C ALA A 6 -0.10 0.00 -5.84
N GLU A 7 0.45 -0.72 -6.81
CA GLU A 7 -0.24 -1.02 -8.06
C GLU A 7 -0.78 -2.44 -7.96
N CYS A 8 -2.06 -2.59 -8.26
CA CYS A 8 -2.77 -3.86 -8.09
C CYS A 8 -3.57 -4.17 -9.36
N THR A 9 -3.40 -5.37 -9.89
CA THR A 9 -4.23 -5.85 -10.98
C THR A 9 -5.66 -6.08 -10.50
N GLU A 10 -6.64 -5.73 -11.34
CA GLU A 10 -8.05 -5.77 -10.95
C GLU A 10 -8.55 -7.19 -10.65
N ASN A 11 -7.96 -8.22 -11.27
CA ASN A 11 -8.35 -9.62 -11.11
C ASN A 11 -8.10 -10.18 -9.70
N ILE A 12 -7.23 -9.55 -8.89
CA ILE A 12 -6.94 -9.98 -7.52
C ILE A 12 -7.40 -8.97 -6.46
N ARG A 13 -8.19 -7.96 -6.83
CA ARG A 13 -8.55 -6.83 -5.95
C ARG A 13 -9.08 -7.27 -4.58
N GLU A 14 -9.92 -8.29 -4.55
CA GLU A 14 -10.53 -8.80 -3.32
C GLU A 14 -9.52 -9.59 -2.48
N GLN A 15 -8.74 -10.46 -3.12
CA GLN A 15 -7.71 -11.28 -2.47
C GLN A 15 -6.53 -10.45 -1.97
N ALA A 16 -6.26 -9.31 -2.62
CA ALA A 16 -5.15 -8.42 -2.28
C ALA A 16 -5.32 -7.72 -0.93
N ASP A 17 -6.54 -7.64 -0.38
CA ASP A 17 -6.85 -7.01 0.91
C ASP A 17 -6.07 -5.70 1.11
N LEU A 18 -6.23 -4.76 0.17
CA LEU A 18 -5.52 -3.47 0.19
C LEU A 18 -5.68 -2.71 1.52
N PRO A 19 -6.87 -2.69 2.18
CA PRO A 19 -7.00 -2.11 3.51
C PRO A 19 -6.10 -2.78 4.55
N GLY A 20 -6.08 -4.11 4.62
CA GLY A 20 -5.22 -4.86 5.53
C GLY A 20 -3.73 -4.67 5.23
N LEU A 21 -3.36 -4.62 3.95
CA LEU A 21 -2.01 -4.29 3.50
C LEU A 21 -1.58 -2.91 4.00
N PHE A 22 -2.41 -1.88 3.83
CA PHE A 22 -2.08 -0.53 4.25
C PHE A 22 -1.92 -0.39 5.76
N SER A 23 -2.72 -1.10 6.56
CA SER A 23 -2.53 -1.13 8.02
C SER A 23 -1.13 -1.65 8.36
N LYS A 24 -0.75 -2.80 7.80
CA LYS A 24 0.56 -3.43 8.06
C LYS A 24 1.72 -2.57 7.59
N VAL A 25 1.59 -1.93 6.43
CA VAL A 25 2.62 -1.03 5.90
C VAL A 25 2.78 0.20 6.80
N ASN A 26 1.68 0.81 7.25
CA ASN A 26 1.75 1.97 8.15
C ASN A 26 2.45 1.60 9.47
N ASP A 27 2.07 0.45 10.06
CA ASP A 27 2.68 -0.04 11.29
C ASP A 27 4.18 -0.34 11.10
N ALA A 28 4.54 -1.01 10.00
CA ALA A 28 5.94 -1.32 9.68
C ALA A 28 6.78 -0.06 9.48
N LEU A 29 6.26 0.94 8.76
CA LEU A 29 6.95 2.21 8.53
C LEU A 29 7.11 3.01 9.82
N ALA A 30 6.11 3.01 10.70
CA ALA A 30 6.22 3.68 12.00
C ALA A 30 7.19 2.98 12.95
N ALA A 31 7.22 1.64 12.93
CA ALA A 31 8.15 0.85 13.74
C ALA A 31 9.62 1.13 13.41
N THR A 32 9.93 1.67 12.22
CA THR A 32 11.29 2.12 11.89
C THR A 32 11.79 3.29 12.76
N GLY A 33 10.87 4.06 13.37
CA GLY A 33 11.20 5.30 14.08
C GLY A 33 11.63 6.46 13.18
N ILE A 34 11.74 6.24 11.85
CA ILE A 34 12.14 7.25 10.87
C ILE A 34 10.95 8.11 10.47
N PHE A 35 9.76 7.51 10.38
CA PHE A 35 8.57 8.17 9.88
C PHE A 35 7.50 8.33 10.97
N PRO A 36 6.97 9.56 11.18
CA PRO A 36 5.88 9.77 12.12
C PRO A 36 4.58 9.19 11.57
N MET A 37 3.82 8.48 12.41
CA MET A 37 2.53 7.85 12.04
C MET A 37 1.58 8.79 11.30
N GLY A 38 1.39 10.01 11.82
CA GLY A 38 0.47 10.98 11.21
C GLY A 38 0.87 11.44 9.79
N GLY A 39 2.11 11.21 9.39
CA GLY A 39 2.68 11.60 8.09
C GLY A 39 2.69 10.50 7.04
N ILE A 40 2.27 9.27 7.37
CA ILE A 40 2.23 8.16 6.42
C ILE A 40 0.94 8.24 5.59
N ARG A 41 1.10 8.09 4.26
CA ARG A 41 -0.01 8.12 3.30
C ARG A 41 0.12 6.93 2.36
N SER A 42 -0.87 6.05 2.39
CA SER A 42 -0.93 4.83 1.59
C SER A 42 -2.09 4.90 0.60
N ARG A 43 -1.85 4.55 -0.66
CA ARG A 43 -2.85 4.55 -1.74
C ARG A 43 -2.59 3.42 -2.72
N ALA A 44 -3.65 2.97 -3.40
CA ALA A 44 -3.53 1.99 -4.48
C ALA A 44 -4.07 2.53 -5.80
N HIS A 45 -3.45 2.10 -6.89
CA HIS A 45 -3.97 2.20 -8.24
C HIS A 45 -4.36 0.81 -8.73
N LEU A 46 -5.62 0.67 -9.14
CA LEU A 46 -6.13 -0.55 -9.76
C LEU A 46 -5.94 -0.46 -11.26
N ALA A 47 -5.25 -1.45 -11.84
CA ALA A 47 -5.01 -1.53 -13.26
C ALA A 47 -5.72 -2.75 -13.85
N GLY A 48 -6.51 -2.54 -14.90
CA GLY A 48 -7.14 -3.64 -15.66
C GLY A 48 -6.14 -4.43 -16.52
N HIS A 49 -4.96 -3.87 -16.77
CA HIS A 49 -3.85 -4.54 -17.44
C HIS A 49 -2.54 -4.04 -16.81
N LEU A 50 -1.95 -4.87 -15.95
CA LEU A 50 -0.58 -4.72 -15.49
C LEU A 50 0.21 -5.84 -16.17
N ALA A 51 1.29 -5.50 -16.86
CA ALA A 51 2.21 -6.52 -17.35
C ALA A 51 3.12 -6.91 -16.18
N ASP A 52 2.97 -8.14 -15.68
CA ASP A 52 3.87 -8.69 -14.68
C ASP A 52 5.23 -8.89 -15.37
N GLY A 53 6.21 -8.06 -15.01
CA GLY A 53 7.57 -8.06 -15.58
C GLY A 53 8.45 -9.22 -15.12
#